data_AF-A0A455SRH3-F1
#
_entry.id   AF-A0A455SRH3-F1
#
_cell.length_a   1.000
_cell.length_b   1.000
_cell.length_c   1.000
_cell.angle_alpha   90.00
_cell.angle_beta   90.00
_cell.angle_gamma   90.00
#
_symmetry.space_group_name_H-M   'P 1'
#
loop_
_entity.id
_entity.type
_entity.pdbx_description
1 polymer ?
#
loop_
_entity_poly.entity_id
_entity_poly.type
_entity_poly.pdbx_seq_one_letter_code
_entity_poly.pdbx_strand_id
1 'polypeptide(L)' 'MGDGAIPVERLAGVTIPTLVLDGSASPASMRDAVRTVAKALPHGQYRSLEGQTHTVSAEALAPVLTAFFRD' A
#
# COMPACT_ATOMS: atom_id res chain seq x y z
N MET A 1 -16.28 15.41 -7.37
CA MET A 1 -15.75 14.13 -6.88
C MET A 1 -15.64 13.20 -8.08
N GLY A 2 -14.50 12.56 -8.31
CA GLY A 2 -14.28 11.66 -9.46
C GLY A 2 -14.99 10.31 -9.29
N ASP A 3 -14.74 9.38 -10.20
CA ASP A 3 -15.35 8.03 -10.24
C ASP A 3 -14.72 7.02 -9.26
N GLY A 4 -13.65 7.41 -8.57
CA GLY A 4 -12.95 6.54 -7.61
C GLY A 4 -12.08 5.48 -8.27
N ALA A 5 -11.82 5.56 -9.58
CA ALA A 5 -10.94 4.65 -10.29
C ALA A 5 -9.47 4.85 -9.86
N ILE A 6 -8.72 3.75 -9.76
CA ILE A 6 -7.28 3.79 -9.51
C ILE A 6 -6.58 4.28 -10.79
N PRO A 7 -5.78 5.36 -10.76
CA PRO A 7 -5.18 5.95 -11.95
C PRO A 7 -3.90 5.20 -12.36
N VAL A 8 -4.08 4.02 -12.94
CA VAL A 8 -2.98 3.07 -13.26
C VAL A 8 -1.89 3.72 -14.13
N GLU A 9 -2.25 4.47 -15.16
CA GLU A 9 -1.29 5.10 -16.08
C GLU A 9 -0.43 6.15 -15.37
N ARG A 10 -1.00 6.85 -14.37
CA ARG A 10 -0.25 7.80 -13.57
C ARG A 10 0.71 7.10 -12.61
N LEU A 11 0.26 6.01 -11.98
CA LEU A 11 1.09 5.21 -11.07
C LEU A 11 2.26 4.54 -11.79
N ALA A 12 2.09 4.16 -13.06
CA ALA A 12 3.15 3.62 -13.89
C ALA A 12 4.34 4.60 -14.08
N GLY A 13 4.12 5.91 -13.89
CA GLY A 13 5.18 6.93 -13.94
C GLY A 13 6.00 7.06 -12.66
N VAL A 14 5.65 6.37 -11.57
CA VAL A 14 6.39 6.44 -10.30
C VAL A 14 7.51 5.39 -10.31
N THR A 15 8.73 5.80 -10.61
CA THR A 15 9.87 4.90 -10.79
C THR A 15 10.77 4.76 -9.57
N ILE A 16 10.46 5.42 -8.45
CA ILE A 16 11.17 5.19 -7.18
C ILE A 16 10.62 3.92 -6.50
N PRO A 17 11.45 3.17 -5.74
CA PRO A 17 10.96 2.11 -4.88
C PRO A 17 9.81 2.63 -4.01
N THR A 18 8.68 1.91 -4.02
CA THR A 18 7.46 2.36 -3.32
C THR A 18 6.85 1.22 -2.54
N LEU A 19 6.67 1.42 -1.23
CA LEU A 19 5.97 0.49 -0.36
C LEU A 19 4.49 0.86 -0.27
N VAL A 20 3.60 -0.13 -0.44
CA VAL A 20 2.15 0.00 -0.31
C VAL A 20 1.65 -0.98 0.74
N LEU A 21 0.92 -0.47 1.73
CA LEU A 21 0.50 -1.21 2.91
C LEU A 21 -1.03 -1.20 3.07
N ASP A 22 -1.60 -2.31 3.53
CA ASP A 22 -2.93 -2.35 4.14
C ASP A 22 -2.88 -2.98 5.53
N GLY A 23 -3.93 -2.78 6.32
CA GLY A 23 -4.20 -3.62 7.49
C GLY A 23 -5.12 -4.78 7.10
N SER A 24 -4.81 -6.01 7.51
CA SER A 24 -5.55 -7.21 7.10
C SER A 24 -7.02 -7.21 7.56
N ALA A 25 -7.35 -6.48 8.63
CA ALA A 25 -8.70 -6.29 9.15
C ALA A 25 -9.45 -5.09 8.54
N SER A 26 -8.87 -4.39 7.56
CA SER A 26 -9.55 -3.34 6.79
C SER A 26 -10.65 -3.93 5.89
N PRO A 27 -11.66 -3.16 5.44
CA PRO A 27 -12.64 -3.64 4.46
C PRO A 27 -12.00 -4.21 3.20
N ALA A 28 -12.59 -5.27 2.63
CA ALA A 28 -12.01 -5.98 1.48
C ALA A 28 -11.74 -5.06 0.28
N SER A 29 -12.67 -4.15 -0.02
CA SER A 29 -12.53 -3.15 -1.10
C SER A 29 -11.30 -2.27 -0.94
N MET A 30 -10.93 -1.93 0.29
CA MET A 30 -9.74 -1.13 0.58
C MET A 30 -8.46 -1.93 0.38
N ARG A 31 -8.46 -3.20 0.79
CA ARG A 31 -7.36 -4.12 0.54
C ARG A 31 -7.16 -4.38 -0.96
N ASP A 32 -8.25 -4.48 -1.72
CA ASP A 32 -8.21 -4.64 -3.18
C ASP A 32 -7.68 -3.38 -3.89
N ALA A 33 -8.08 -2.20 -3.42
CA ALA A 33 -7.54 -0.94 -3.92
C ALA A 33 -6.02 -0.85 -3.69
N VAL A 34 -5.55 -1.17 -2.48
CA VAL A 34 -4.12 -1.19 -2.13
C VAL A 34 -3.35 -2.18 -3.00
N ARG A 35 -3.87 -3.41 -3.21
CA ARG A 35 -3.26 -4.39 -4.12
C ARG A 35 -3.20 -3.88 -5.56
N THR A 36 -4.22 -3.15 -6.02
CA THR A 36 -4.26 -2.58 -7.37
C THR A 36 -3.21 -1.48 -7.53
N VAL A 37 -3.07 -0.60 -6.52
CA VAL A 37 -2.02 0.43 -6.49
C VAL A 37 -0.63 -0.21 -6.55
N ALA A 38 -0.37 -1.22 -5.71
CA ALA A 38 0.92 -1.91 -5.69
C ALA A 38 1.29 -2.54 -7.04
N LYS A 39 0.30 -3.13 -7.74
CA LYS A 39 0.51 -3.72 -9.08
C LYS A 39 0.74 -2.69 -10.18
N ALA A 40 0.18 -1.49 -10.03
CA ALA A 40 0.33 -0.41 -11.01
C ALA A 40 1.70 0.29 -10.91
N LEU A 41 2.42 0.13 -9.80
CA LEU A 41 3.73 0.70 -9.57
C LEU A 41 4.84 -0.21 -10.15
N PRO A 42 5.73 0.28 -11.03
CA PRO A 42 6.82 -0.50 -11.61
C PRO A 42 7.77 -1.13 -10.57
N HIS A 43 7.98 -0.42 -9.45
CA HIS A 43 8.79 -0.87 -8.32
C HIS A 43 7.96 -0.93 -7.02
N GLY A 44 6.70 -1.34 -7.15
CA GLY A 44 5.78 -1.49 -6.03
C GLY A 44 6.08 -2.72 -5.19
N GLN A 45 6.17 -2.52 -3.88
CA GLN A 45 6.22 -3.59 -2.89
C GLN A 45 4.93 -3.57 -2.06
N TYR A 46 4.29 -4.72 -1.91
CA TYR A 46 3.07 -4.85 -1.11
C TYR A 46 3.33 -5.63 0.19
N ARG A 47 2.76 -5.14 1.29
CA ARG A 47 2.65 -5.88 2.56
C ARG A 47 1.28 -5.62 3.21
N SER A 48 0.76 -6.64 3.89
CA SER A 48 -0.43 -6.53 4.73
C SER A 48 -0.01 -6.65 6.20
N LEU A 49 -0.46 -5.74 7.04
CA LEU A 49 -0.19 -5.74 8.48
C LEU A 49 -1.27 -6.55 9.19
N GLU A 50 -0.90 -7.70 9.74
CA GLU A 50 -1.83 -8.62 10.36
C GLU A 50 -2.57 -7.99 11.56
N GLY A 51 -3.89 -8.18 11.61
CA GLY A 51 -4.75 -7.69 12.69
C GLY A 51 -5.01 -6.17 12.65
N GLN A 52 -4.35 -5.43 11.75
CA GLN A 52 -4.51 -3.98 11.66
C GLN A 52 -5.73 -3.59 10.83
N THR A 53 -6.36 -2.48 11.20
CA THR A 53 -7.46 -1.87 10.42
C THR A 53 -6.91 -0.81 9.45
N HIS A 54 -7.77 0.04 8.87
CA HIS A 54 -7.31 1.17 8.06
C HIS A 54 -6.44 2.13 8.88
N THR A 55 -6.75 2.28 10.16
CA THR A 55 -5.93 3.01 11.13
C THR A 55 -4.95 2.03 11.75
N VAL A 56 -3.77 1.92 11.14
CA VAL A 56 -2.68 1.04 11.61
C VAL A 56 -2.01 1.63 12.85
N SER A 57 -1.57 0.78 13.79
CA SER A 57 -0.81 1.23 14.96
C SER A 57 0.63 1.61 14.58
N ALA A 58 1.22 2.55 15.33
CA ALA A 58 2.61 2.97 15.11
C ALA A 58 3.59 1.82 15.37
N GLU A 59 3.30 0.97 16.35
CA GLU A 59 4.09 -0.19 16.73
C GLU A 59 4.14 -1.24 15.60
N ALA A 60 3.03 -1.45 14.90
CA ALA A 60 2.98 -2.35 13.75
C ALA A 60 3.66 -1.73 12.50
N LEU A 61 3.54 -0.41 12.32
CA LEU A 61 4.04 0.29 11.14
C LEU A 61 5.57 0.54 11.17
N ALA A 62 6.10 0.93 12.33
CA ALA A 62 7.50 1.34 12.49
C ALA A 62 8.54 0.31 11.99
N PRO A 63 8.47 -0.99 12.35
CA PRO A 63 9.47 -1.96 11.89
C PRO A 63 9.42 -2.17 10.38
N VAL A 64 8.23 -2.09 9.77
CA VAL A 64 8.04 -2.28 8.32
C VAL A 64 8.64 -1.10 7.55
N LEU A 65 8.40 0.13 8.00
CA LEU A 65 9.04 1.32 7.40
C LEU A 65 10.56 1.29 7.59
N THR A 66 11.03 0.89 8.77
CA THR A 66 12.47 0.82 9.07
C THR A 66 13.18 -0.18 8.16
N ALA A 67 12.58 -1.34 7.89
CA ALA A 67 13.12 -2.32 6.96
C ALA A 67 13.19 -1.74 5.54
N PHE A 68 12.07 -1.19 5.04
CA PHE A 68 11.99 -0.67 3.67
C PHE A 68 12.99 0.46 3.37
N PHE A 69 13.28 1.34 4.34
CA PHE A 69 14.23 2.44 4.14
C PHE A 69 15.71 2.04 4.32
N ARG A 70 16.00 0.79 4.67
CA ARG A 70 17.36 0.28 4.85
C ARG A 70 17.81 -0.68 3.75
N ASP A 71 16.90 -1.06 2.86
CA ASP A 71 17.17 -1.83 1.64
C ASP A 71 17.67 -0.90 0.52
#